data_AF-A0A4R3N1S8-F1
#
_entry.id   AF-A0A4R3N1S8-F1
#
_cell.length_a   1.000
_cell.length_b   1.000
_cell.length_c   1.000
_cell.angle_alpha   90.00
_cell.angle_beta   90.00
_cell.angle_gamma   90.00
#
_symmetry.space_group_name_H-M   'P 1'
#
loop_
_entity.id
_entity.type
_entity.pdbx_description
1 polymer ?
#
loop_
_entity_poly.entity_id
_entity_poly.type
_entity_poly.pdbx_seq_one_letter_code
_entity_poly.pdbx_strand_id
1 'polypeptide(L)'
;MKYSEHDFIPYAANTAMPRGRTLVLAPHPDDEVLGCGGAIMRHVAAGDPIRVIIVTDGALGLPPGTPDAALTRQRESLCAAAVLGYGEPVFWGLPDRGLEYGEALIQRILGEMEDAGADLVYAPSWWEIHPDHLTLALATAEAVRRCPRPVQMVMYEVGAPLHPSHLLNIGDLCERKQAAMDCFTSQLAQQAYDRHIAALNVFRTYTLPAEIASAEAYRLIVRDALREDPLRLMQPGPGHQEPQAITRIAALPPLSCVAACGMDIGRLLDALNPQPVSESEMARLQTALEQVSGQLEELRQSTSWRITAPLRWLVSHARTMLRSQA
;
A
#
# COMPACT_ATOMS: atom_id res chain seq x y z
N MET A 1 15.46 -18.73 -21.89
CA MET A 1 15.08 -17.83 -20.77
C MET A 1 15.86 -18.26 -19.54
N LYS A 2 16.52 -17.36 -18.82
CA LYS A 2 17.28 -17.65 -17.57
C LYS A 2 16.50 -17.17 -16.33
N TYR A 3 15.23 -17.51 -16.25
CA TYR A 3 14.42 -17.24 -15.05
C TYR A 3 13.65 -18.49 -14.67
N SER A 4 13.49 -18.69 -13.37
CA SER A 4 12.70 -19.73 -12.74
C SER A 4 11.62 -19.10 -11.85
N GLU A 5 10.61 -19.86 -11.48
CA GLU A 5 9.52 -19.41 -10.61
C GLU A 5 10.03 -18.88 -9.25
N HIS A 6 11.13 -19.44 -8.75
CA HIS A 6 11.79 -19.04 -7.51
C HIS A 6 12.31 -17.60 -7.54
N ASP A 7 12.53 -17.03 -8.73
CA ASP A 7 12.98 -15.65 -8.88
C ASP A 7 11.83 -14.64 -8.63
N PHE A 8 10.58 -15.10 -8.61
CA PHE A 8 9.38 -14.26 -8.52
C PHE A 8 8.58 -14.46 -7.22
N ILE A 9 8.70 -15.63 -6.59
CA ILE A 9 7.93 -15.97 -5.39
C ILE A 9 8.72 -16.93 -4.48
N PRO A 10 8.70 -16.75 -3.15
CA PRO A 10 9.36 -17.66 -2.22
C PRO A 10 8.72 -19.06 -2.20
N TYR A 11 9.54 -20.10 -2.02
CA TYR A 11 9.11 -21.50 -1.84
C TYR A 11 9.22 -21.98 -0.38
N ALA A 12 9.47 -21.05 0.53
CA ALA A 12 9.51 -21.29 1.96
C ALA A 12 8.76 -20.17 2.68
N ALA A 13 8.11 -20.54 3.78
CA ALA A 13 7.52 -19.60 4.71
C ALA A 13 8.28 -19.63 6.03
N ASN A 14 8.51 -18.44 6.58
CA ASN A 14 9.15 -18.24 7.86
C ASN A 14 8.11 -18.27 8.97
N THR A 15 8.53 -18.59 10.19
CA THR A 15 7.68 -18.49 11.39
C THR A 15 7.91 -17.19 12.16
N ALA A 16 8.75 -16.30 11.63
CA ALA A 16 9.10 -15.03 12.25
C ALA A 16 9.29 -13.93 11.19
N MET A 17 9.17 -12.68 11.65
CA MET A 17 9.61 -11.48 10.93
C MET A 17 11.02 -11.08 11.40
N PRO A 18 11.76 -10.26 10.64
CA PRO A 18 12.95 -9.58 11.15
C PRO A 18 12.66 -8.93 12.51
N ARG A 19 13.65 -8.89 13.39
CA ARG A 19 13.51 -8.35 14.75
C ARG A 19 13.79 -6.85 14.76
N GLY A 20 13.16 -6.10 15.65
CA GLY A 20 13.45 -4.67 15.83
C GLY A 20 12.25 -3.88 16.34
N ARG A 21 12.46 -2.58 16.56
CA ARG A 21 11.36 -1.66 16.88
C ARG A 21 10.49 -1.48 15.64
N THR A 22 9.22 -1.80 15.74
CA THR A 22 8.32 -1.86 14.60
C THR A 22 7.31 -0.71 14.63
N LEU A 23 7.22 0.01 13.52
CA LEU A 23 6.16 0.97 13.25
C LEU A 23 5.23 0.39 12.18
N VAL A 24 3.93 0.31 12.44
CA VAL A 24 2.92 -0.10 11.46
C VAL A 24 2.07 1.10 11.08
N LEU A 25 2.03 1.42 9.80
CA LEU A 25 1.19 2.46 9.23
C LEU A 25 0.02 1.80 8.51
N ALA A 26 -1.19 1.99 9.02
CA ALA A 26 -2.45 1.50 8.48
C ALA A 26 -3.25 2.67 7.89
N PRO A 27 -3.58 2.67 6.58
CA PRO A 27 -4.39 3.73 6.00
C PRO A 27 -5.72 3.90 6.70
N HIS A 28 -6.47 2.82 6.92
CA HIS A 28 -7.77 2.83 7.57
C HIS A 28 -7.82 1.89 8.78
N PRO A 29 -8.84 2.04 9.66
CA PRO A 29 -9.06 1.15 10.80
C PRO A 29 -9.47 -0.27 10.34
N ASP A 30 -8.54 -1.20 10.19
CA ASP A 30 -8.69 -2.62 9.84
C ASP A 30 -7.44 -3.12 9.10
N ASP A 31 -6.84 -2.26 8.27
CA ASP A 31 -5.66 -2.57 7.46
C ASP A 31 -4.50 -3.14 8.29
N GLU A 32 -4.35 -2.69 9.55
CA GLU A 32 -3.35 -3.23 10.49
C GLU A 32 -3.57 -4.71 10.80
N VAL A 33 -4.82 -5.15 10.81
CA VAL A 33 -5.23 -6.54 11.07
C VAL A 33 -5.25 -7.35 9.78
N LEU A 34 -5.87 -6.81 8.74
CA LEU A 34 -6.05 -7.47 7.44
C LEU A 34 -4.68 -7.82 6.84
N GLY A 35 -3.80 -6.82 6.74
CA GLY A 35 -2.49 -6.98 6.12
C GLY A 35 -1.39 -7.49 7.05
N CYS A 36 -1.43 -7.11 8.34
CA CYS A 36 -0.30 -7.31 9.26
C CYS A 36 -0.61 -8.10 10.54
N GLY A 37 -1.83 -8.62 10.72
CA GLY A 37 -2.22 -9.22 12.00
C GLY A 37 -1.30 -10.35 12.47
N GLY A 38 -0.83 -11.20 11.56
CA GLY A 38 0.15 -12.24 11.85
C GLY A 38 1.53 -11.70 12.22
N ALA A 39 2.09 -10.78 11.42
CA ALA A 39 3.37 -10.14 11.73
C ALA A 39 3.36 -9.39 13.07
N ILE A 40 2.28 -8.65 13.36
CA ILE A 40 2.08 -7.96 14.64
C ILE A 40 2.15 -8.97 15.79
N MET A 41 1.40 -10.08 15.70
CA MET A 41 1.45 -11.13 16.73
C MET A 41 2.84 -11.76 16.88
N ARG A 42 3.61 -11.91 15.79
CA ARG A 42 4.99 -12.40 15.86
C ARG A 42 5.91 -11.42 16.57
N HIS A 43 5.80 -10.12 16.31
CA HIS A 43 6.55 -9.10 17.02
C HIS A 43 6.22 -9.06 18.52
N VAL A 44 4.92 -9.07 18.85
CA VAL A 44 4.43 -9.12 20.24
C VAL A 44 4.96 -10.35 20.97
N ALA A 45 4.82 -11.54 20.37
CA ALA A 45 5.23 -12.80 20.98
C ALA A 45 6.74 -12.84 21.26
N ALA A 46 7.53 -12.20 20.41
CA ALA A 46 8.97 -12.16 20.59
C ALA A 46 9.44 -10.90 21.35
N GLY A 47 8.53 -10.05 21.83
CA GLY A 47 8.83 -8.91 22.71
C GLY A 47 9.44 -7.69 21.99
N ASP A 48 9.19 -7.53 20.70
CA ASP A 48 9.57 -6.32 19.98
C ASP A 48 8.67 -5.14 20.36
N PRO A 49 9.21 -3.93 20.58
CA PRO A 49 8.40 -2.74 20.71
C PRO A 49 7.64 -2.48 19.41
N ILE A 50 6.32 -2.36 19.49
CA ILE A 50 5.46 -2.10 18.35
C ILE A 50 4.62 -0.84 18.57
N ARG A 51 4.57 0.03 17.56
CA ARG A 51 3.65 1.16 17.47
C ARG A 51 2.80 0.98 16.22
N VAL A 52 1.48 1.00 16.38
CA VAL A 52 0.53 0.98 15.26
C VAL A 52 -0.10 2.35 15.13
N ILE A 53 -0.10 2.89 13.91
CA ILE A 53 -0.69 4.19 13.58
C ILE A 53 -1.75 3.96 12.52
N ILE A 54 -2.97 4.38 12.82
CA ILE A 54 -4.08 4.40 11.90
C ILE A 54 -4.23 5.84 11.38
N VAL A 55 -4.02 6.00 10.07
CA VAL A 55 -3.72 7.27 9.42
C VAL A 55 -5.00 8.07 9.17
N THR A 56 -6.02 7.44 8.60
CA THR A 56 -7.32 8.06 8.33
C THR A 56 -8.39 7.59 9.31
N ASP A 57 -9.52 8.30 9.34
CA ASP A 57 -10.66 7.95 10.17
C ASP A 57 -11.53 6.80 9.63
N GLY A 58 -11.32 6.38 8.37
CA GLY A 58 -12.06 5.30 7.70
C GLY A 58 -13.56 5.51 7.61
N ALA A 59 -14.04 6.77 7.74
CA ALA A 59 -15.46 7.07 7.86
C ALA A 59 -16.26 6.77 6.57
N LEU A 60 -15.61 6.78 5.40
CA LEU A 60 -16.24 6.50 4.10
C LEU A 60 -16.28 5.00 3.78
N GLY A 61 -15.72 4.16 4.65
CA GLY A 61 -15.99 2.72 4.68
C GLY A 61 -17.41 2.37 5.16
N LEU A 62 -18.20 3.35 5.60
CA LEU A 62 -19.60 3.18 6.00
C LEU A 62 -20.55 3.99 5.12
N PRO A 63 -21.85 3.63 5.07
CA PRO A 63 -22.82 4.38 4.28
C PRO A 63 -22.83 5.88 4.63
N PRO A 64 -22.91 6.77 3.64
CA PRO A 64 -22.95 8.21 3.87
C PRO A 64 -24.06 8.59 4.87
N GLY A 65 -23.71 9.45 5.83
CA GLY A 65 -24.64 9.88 6.88
C GLY A 65 -24.74 8.95 8.09
N THR A 66 -23.92 7.88 8.15
CA THR A 66 -23.79 7.06 9.38
C THR A 66 -23.27 7.94 10.53
N PRO A 67 -24.05 8.10 11.62
CA PRO A 67 -23.60 8.87 12.78
C PRO A 67 -22.36 8.23 13.41
N ASP A 68 -21.42 9.06 13.87
CA ASP A 68 -20.21 8.61 14.58
C ASP A 68 -19.40 7.54 13.84
N ALA A 69 -19.41 7.56 12.49
CA ALA A 69 -18.71 6.58 11.65
C ALA A 69 -17.22 6.44 12.05
N ALA A 70 -16.48 7.55 12.10
CA ALA A 70 -15.08 7.58 12.53
C ALA A 70 -14.87 6.95 13.92
N LEU A 71 -15.69 7.33 14.91
CA LEU A 71 -15.58 6.82 16.28
C LEU A 71 -15.90 5.32 16.35
N THR A 72 -16.88 4.86 15.56
CA THR A 72 -17.20 3.44 15.44
C THR A 72 -15.99 2.67 14.93
N ARG A 73 -15.40 3.12 13.82
CA ARG A 73 -14.22 2.49 13.21
C ARG A 73 -13.02 2.47 14.17
N GLN A 74 -12.77 3.56 14.91
CA GLN A 74 -11.72 3.61 15.94
C GLN A 74 -11.94 2.57 17.06
N ARG A 75 -13.18 2.40 17.53
CA ARG A 75 -13.50 1.41 18.57
C ARG A 75 -13.28 -0.02 18.10
N GLU A 76 -13.56 -0.30 16.83
CA GLU A 76 -13.32 -1.61 16.23
C GLU A 76 -11.81 -1.92 16.17
N SER A 77 -10.97 -0.97 15.75
CA SER A 77 -9.51 -1.13 15.83
C SER A 77 -9.00 -1.29 17.26
N LEU A 78 -9.58 -0.60 18.25
CA LEU A 78 -9.20 -0.80 19.66
C LEU A 78 -9.57 -2.20 20.16
N CYS A 79 -10.74 -2.73 19.76
CA CYS A 79 -11.12 -4.12 20.01
C CYS A 79 -10.10 -5.08 19.41
N ALA A 80 -9.77 -4.90 18.13
CA ALA A 80 -8.84 -5.77 17.43
C ALA A 80 -7.42 -5.68 18.01
N ALA A 81 -7.01 -4.50 18.46
CA ALA A 81 -5.75 -4.26 19.14
C ALA A 81 -5.63 -5.05 20.45
N ALA A 82 -6.71 -5.10 21.23
CA ALA A 82 -6.77 -5.93 22.43
C ALA A 82 -6.71 -7.42 22.09
N VAL A 83 -7.38 -7.85 21.01
CA VAL A 83 -7.33 -9.24 20.54
C VAL A 83 -5.91 -9.63 20.13
N LEU A 84 -5.21 -8.82 19.32
CA LEU A 84 -3.86 -9.11 18.83
C LEU A 84 -2.77 -8.86 19.89
N GLY A 85 -3.03 -7.98 20.86
CA GLY A 85 -2.17 -7.73 22.01
C GLY A 85 -1.04 -6.71 21.77
N TYR A 86 -1.20 -5.80 20.80
CA TYR A 86 -0.19 -4.79 20.49
C TYR A 86 -0.36 -3.44 21.21
N GLY A 87 -1.38 -3.32 22.07
CA GLY A 87 -1.69 -2.08 22.80
C GLY A 87 -2.50 -1.08 21.98
N GLU A 88 -2.78 0.09 22.54
CA GLU A 88 -3.64 1.09 21.88
C GLU A 88 -2.94 1.69 20.63
N PRO A 89 -3.56 1.64 19.44
CA PRO A 89 -3.06 2.32 18.26
C PRO A 89 -3.16 3.84 18.40
N VAL A 90 -2.29 4.55 17.70
CA VAL A 90 -2.36 6.01 17.55
C VAL A 90 -3.24 6.34 16.36
N PHE A 91 -4.26 7.17 16.56
CA PHE A 91 -5.12 7.65 15.48
C PHE A 91 -4.71 9.04 15.05
N TRP A 92 -4.37 9.21 13.78
CA TRP A 92 -4.06 10.52 13.22
C TRP A 92 -5.31 11.31 12.82
N GLY A 93 -6.42 10.63 12.58
CA GLY A 93 -7.72 11.23 12.27
C GLY A 93 -7.75 12.04 10.98
N LEU A 94 -6.90 11.71 9.99
CA LEU A 94 -6.97 12.35 8.68
C LEU A 94 -8.27 11.92 7.97
N PRO A 95 -8.85 12.77 7.11
CA PRO A 95 -10.05 12.38 6.38
C PRO A 95 -9.80 11.16 5.49
N ASP A 96 -10.65 10.15 5.58
CA ASP A 96 -10.71 9.05 4.60
C ASP A 96 -10.86 9.60 3.18
N ARG A 97 -10.11 9.05 2.22
CA ARG A 97 -9.96 9.51 0.82
C ARG A 97 -9.32 10.89 0.68
N GLY A 98 -8.75 11.42 1.76
CA GLY A 98 -8.14 12.75 1.83
C GLY A 98 -6.62 12.73 1.91
N LEU A 99 -5.96 11.58 1.74
CA LEU A 99 -4.50 11.52 1.80
C LEU A 99 -3.88 12.13 0.56
N GLU A 100 -3.09 13.19 0.78
CA GLU A 100 -2.29 13.84 -0.24
C GLU A 100 -0.81 13.49 -0.06
N TYR A 101 -0.19 13.03 -1.15
CA TYR A 101 1.25 12.86 -1.18
C TYR A 101 1.94 14.23 -1.14
N GLY A 102 2.87 14.41 -0.21
CA GLY A 102 3.63 15.64 -0.12
C GLY A 102 4.51 15.70 1.12
N GLU A 103 5.27 16.80 1.22
CA GLU A 103 6.26 17.00 2.28
C GLU A 103 5.66 16.90 3.68
N ALA A 104 4.43 17.38 3.87
CA ALA A 104 3.74 17.32 5.16
C ALA A 104 3.54 15.88 5.64
N LEU A 105 3.04 15.00 4.77
CA LEU A 105 2.84 13.58 5.10
C LEU A 105 4.20 12.87 5.30
N ILE A 106 5.17 13.13 4.43
CA ILE A 106 6.52 12.54 4.51
C ILE A 106 7.21 12.92 5.83
N GLN A 107 7.20 14.20 6.21
CA GLN A 107 7.82 14.66 7.45
C GLN A 107 7.11 14.13 8.69
N ARG A 108 5.77 14.00 8.65
CA ARG A 108 5.02 13.38 9.74
C ARG A 108 5.41 11.91 9.93
N ILE A 109 5.53 11.14 8.83
CA ILE A 109 5.99 9.75 8.87
C ILE A 109 7.44 9.67 9.40
N LEU A 110 8.34 10.53 8.90
CA LEU A 110 9.72 10.62 9.38
C LEU A 110 9.80 10.88 10.89
N GLY A 111 8.98 11.80 11.40
CA GLY A 111 8.90 12.10 12.83
C GLY A 111 8.51 10.88 13.64
N GLU A 112 7.46 10.15 13.24
CA GLU A 112 7.06 8.92 13.95
C GLU A 112 8.13 7.83 13.87
N MET A 113 8.84 7.71 12.75
CA MET A 113 9.95 6.78 12.61
C MET A 113 11.12 7.12 13.54
N GLU A 114 11.40 8.41 13.76
CA GLU A 114 12.41 8.89 14.69
C GLU A 114 11.97 8.68 16.13
N ASP A 115 10.76 9.12 16.48
CA ASP A 115 10.18 9.01 17.82
C ASP A 115 10.05 7.55 18.29
N ALA A 116 9.67 6.65 17.39
CA ALA A 116 9.61 5.22 17.69
C ALA A 116 10.98 4.53 17.67
N GLY A 117 12.02 5.19 17.13
CA GLY A 117 13.30 4.54 16.82
C GLY A 117 13.14 3.31 15.91
N ALA A 118 12.16 3.35 14.99
CA ALA A 118 11.70 2.21 14.19
C ALA A 118 12.78 1.55 13.31
N ASP A 119 13.17 0.32 13.59
CA ASP A 119 14.04 -0.48 12.72
C ASP A 119 13.28 -1.01 11.50
N LEU A 120 11.96 -1.22 11.67
CA LEU A 120 11.03 -1.73 10.66
C LEU A 120 9.84 -0.78 10.53
N VAL A 121 9.45 -0.46 9.30
CA VAL A 121 8.27 0.36 8.99
C VAL A 121 7.37 -0.38 8.03
N TYR A 122 6.18 -0.76 8.50
CA TYR A 122 5.17 -1.43 7.71
C TYR A 122 4.25 -0.40 7.06
N ALA A 123 3.99 -0.59 5.77
CA ALA A 123 3.03 0.21 5.02
C ALA A 123 2.38 -0.66 3.92
N PRO A 124 1.23 -0.26 3.38
CA PRO A 124 0.61 -0.99 2.29
C PRO A 124 1.54 -1.09 1.08
N SER A 125 1.22 -2.04 0.22
CA SER A 125 1.87 -2.20 -1.06
C SER A 125 1.52 -1.05 -2.01
N TRP A 126 2.48 -0.58 -2.81
CA TRP A 126 2.22 0.36 -3.91
C TRP A 126 1.51 -0.29 -5.11
N TRP A 127 1.22 -1.59 -5.05
CA TRP A 127 0.32 -2.28 -5.99
C TRP A 127 -1.13 -2.34 -5.49
N GLU A 128 -1.44 -1.73 -4.35
CA GLU A 128 -2.80 -1.61 -3.83
C GLU A 128 -3.69 -0.80 -4.77
N ILE A 129 -4.98 -1.16 -4.79
CA ILE A 129 -5.99 -0.50 -5.63
C ILE A 129 -6.61 0.74 -4.97
N HIS A 130 -6.45 0.88 -3.65
CA HIS A 130 -7.01 2.01 -2.91
C HIS A 130 -6.06 3.22 -2.98
N PRO A 131 -6.54 4.42 -3.36
CA PRO A 131 -5.69 5.61 -3.48
C PRO A 131 -4.93 5.95 -2.20
N ASP A 132 -5.58 5.87 -1.03
CA ASP A 132 -4.92 6.15 0.25
C ASP A 132 -3.81 5.14 0.58
N HIS A 133 -3.98 3.88 0.16
CA HIS A 133 -2.94 2.85 0.35
C HIS A 133 -1.72 3.21 -0.49
N LEU A 134 -1.94 3.56 -1.77
CA LEU A 134 -0.87 3.97 -2.67
C LEU A 134 -0.16 5.24 -2.17
N THR A 135 -0.91 6.27 -1.77
CA THR A 135 -0.36 7.52 -1.25
C THR A 135 0.51 7.27 -0.02
N LEU A 136 0.01 6.49 0.95
CA LEU A 136 0.76 6.17 2.16
C LEU A 136 2.00 5.32 1.85
N ALA A 137 1.90 4.36 0.93
CA ALA A 137 3.03 3.54 0.49
C ALA A 137 4.16 4.40 -0.10
N LEU A 138 3.83 5.32 -1.01
CA LEU A 138 4.80 6.21 -1.65
C LEU A 138 5.41 7.19 -0.65
N ALA A 139 4.60 7.79 0.22
CA ALA A 139 5.10 8.71 1.25
C ALA A 139 6.02 7.99 2.25
N THR A 140 5.68 6.75 2.62
CA THR A 140 6.51 5.91 3.51
C THR A 140 7.82 5.53 2.83
N ALA A 141 7.79 5.14 1.56
CA ALA A 141 9.00 4.81 0.80
C ALA A 141 9.96 6.02 0.75
N GLU A 142 9.43 7.22 0.54
CA GLU A 142 10.22 8.45 0.53
C GLU A 142 10.76 8.81 1.93
N ALA A 143 9.96 8.64 2.98
CA ALA A 143 10.40 8.80 4.37
C ALA A 143 11.54 7.82 4.72
N VAL A 144 11.37 6.54 4.39
CA VAL A 144 12.41 5.52 4.55
C VAL A 144 13.68 5.92 3.81
N ARG A 145 13.58 6.30 2.53
CA ARG A 145 14.72 6.72 1.70
C ARG A 145 15.49 7.89 2.33
N ARG A 146 14.79 8.85 2.92
CA ARG A 146 15.37 10.03 3.59
C ARG A 146 15.95 9.73 4.98
N CYS A 147 15.53 8.65 5.63
CA CYS A 147 15.95 8.32 6.99
C CYS A 147 17.49 8.21 7.10
N PRO A 148 18.15 8.95 8.01
CA PRO A 148 19.61 8.96 8.10
C PRO A 148 20.18 7.64 8.62
N ARG A 149 19.41 6.90 9.44
CA ARG A 149 19.78 5.58 9.98
C ARG A 149 19.24 4.43 9.12
N PRO A 150 19.84 3.23 9.20
CA PRO A 150 19.27 2.05 8.56
C PRO A 150 17.86 1.79 9.08
N VAL A 151 16.95 1.52 8.15
CA VAL A 151 15.57 1.12 8.41
C VAL A 151 15.11 0.25 7.24
N GLN A 152 14.25 -0.72 7.50
CA GLN A 152 13.67 -1.58 6.48
C GLN A 152 12.18 -1.28 6.34
N MET A 153 11.75 -1.04 5.10
CA MET A 153 10.33 -0.97 4.78
C MET A 153 9.80 -2.39 4.59
N VAL A 154 8.63 -2.67 5.16
CA VAL A 154 7.93 -3.96 5.04
C VAL A 154 6.57 -3.70 4.41
N MET A 155 6.45 -3.97 3.12
CA MET A 155 5.18 -3.79 2.42
C MET A 155 4.24 -4.97 2.69
N TYR A 156 2.98 -4.68 2.99
CA TYR A 156 1.93 -5.68 3.17
C TYR A 156 0.79 -5.50 2.15
N GLU A 157 -0.09 -6.49 2.06
CA GLU A 157 -1.20 -6.52 1.11
C GLU A 157 -2.56 -6.49 1.82
N VAL A 158 -3.54 -5.87 1.17
CA VAL A 158 -4.94 -5.84 1.64
C VAL A 158 -5.87 -6.11 0.46
N GLY A 159 -5.97 -5.17 -0.49
CA GLY A 159 -6.88 -5.24 -1.62
C GLY A 159 -6.28 -5.86 -2.86
N ALA A 160 -4.94 -5.96 -2.96
CA ALA A 160 -4.26 -6.52 -4.11
C ALA A 160 -3.02 -7.35 -3.74
N PRO A 161 -2.81 -8.52 -4.37
CA PRO A 161 -1.60 -9.31 -4.15
C PRO A 161 -0.32 -8.55 -4.54
N LEU A 162 0.65 -8.49 -3.64
CA LEU A 162 2.00 -7.97 -3.94
C LEU A 162 2.94 -9.05 -4.54
N HIS A 163 4.16 -8.64 -4.90
CA HIS A 163 5.26 -9.54 -5.25
C HIS A 163 6.14 -9.81 -4.02
N PRO A 164 5.98 -10.95 -3.32
CA PRO A 164 6.62 -11.16 -2.03
C PRO A 164 8.11 -11.46 -2.16
N SER A 165 8.88 -10.95 -1.22
CA SER A 165 10.21 -11.48 -0.90
C SER A 165 10.21 -12.31 0.38
N HIS A 166 9.11 -12.29 1.14
CA HIS A 166 8.96 -13.02 2.39
C HIS A 166 7.53 -13.54 2.54
N LEU A 167 7.40 -14.82 2.89
CA LEU A 167 6.13 -15.43 3.31
C LEU A 167 6.22 -15.74 4.80
N LEU A 168 5.19 -15.38 5.55
CA LEU A 168 5.07 -15.67 6.98
C LEU A 168 3.99 -16.73 7.18
N ASN A 169 4.36 -17.88 7.74
CA ASN A 169 3.40 -18.89 8.16
C ASN A 169 2.61 -18.37 9.36
N ILE A 170 1.30 -18.30 9.20
CA ILE A 170 0.35 -17.82 10.21
C ILE A 170 -0.69 -18.88 10.56
N GLY A 171 -0.47 -20.15 10.20
CA GLY A 171 -1.44 -21.23 10.43
C GLY A 171 -1.83 -21.39 11.90
N ASP A 172 -0.88 -21.22 12.81
CA ASP A 172 -1.08 -21.21 14.27
C ASP A 172 -1.75 -19.93 14.79
N LEU A 173 -1.90 -18.91 13.96
CA LEU A 173 -2.44 -17.60 14.32
C LEU A 173 -3.80 -17.31 13.68
N CYS A 174 -4.30 -18.17 12.79
CA CYS A 174 -5.51 -17.95 12.02
C CYS A 174 -6.74 -17.64 12.88
N GLU A 175 -6.98 -18.40 13.95
CA GLU A 175 -8.14 -18.19 14.83
C GLU A 175 -8.10 -16.82 15.51
N ARG A 176 -6.93 -16.42 16.00
CA ARG A 176 -6.75 -15.12 16.68
C ARG A 176 -6.81 -13.96 15.70
N LYS A 177 -6.26 -14.12 14.48
CA LYS A 177 -6.40 -13.14 13.41
C LYS A 177 -7.87 -12.99 12.99
N GLN A 178 -8.61 -14.09 12.87
CA GLN A 178 -10.04 -14.06 12.58
C GLN A 178 -10.82 -13.31 13.68
N ALA A 179 -10.57 -13.64 14.95
CA ALA A 179 -11.23 -12.94 16.06
C ALA A 179 -10.95 -11.42 16.07
N ALA A 180 -9.76 -10.99 15.61
CA ALA A 180 -9.45 -9.58 15.44
C ALA A 180 -10.21 -8.95 14.25
N MET A 181 -10.35 -9.69 13.14
CA MET A 181 -11.18 -9.24 12.01
C MET A 181 -12.66 -9.13 12.38
N ASP A 182 -13.17 -10.02 13.24
CA ASP A 182 -14.56 -10.01 13.71
C ASP A 182 -14.92 -8.77 14.54
N CYS A 183 -13.93 -8.04 15.07
CA CYS A 183 -14.16 -6.75 15.72
C CYS A 183 -14.69 -5.68 14.75
N PHE A 184 -14.41 -5.78 13.44
CA PHE A 184 -14.81 -4.81 12.42
C PHE A 184 -16.23 -5.06 11.89
N THR A 185 -17.17 -5.21 12.81
CA THR A 185 -18.57 -5.56 12.53
C THR A 185 -19.23 -4.63 11.51
N SER A 186 -18.89 -3.34 11.56
CA SER A 186 -19.42 -2.30 10.68
C SER A 186 -18.98 -2.50 9.23
N GLN A 187 -17.73 -2.94 9.03
CA GLN A 187 -17.18 -3.24 7.70
C GLN A 187 -17.63 -4.59 7.19
N LEU A 188 -17.67 -5.60 8.05
CA LEU A 188 -18.15 -6.93 7.69
C LEU A 188 -19.63 -6.92 7.29
N ALA A 189 -20.41 -5.95 7.77
CA ALA A 189 -21.76 -5.70 7.29
C ALA A 189 -21.81 -5.13 5.86
N GLN A 190 -20.76 -4.47 5.38
CA GLN A 190 -20.66 -3.96 3.99
C GLN A 190 -20.07 -5.01 3.04
N GLN A 191 -19.06 -5.74 3.49
CA GLN A 191 -18.32 -6.70 2.67
C GLN A 191 -17.63 -7.76 3.54
N ALA A 192 -17.56 -8.99 3.03
CA ALA A 192 -16.86 -10.11 3.69
C ALA A 192 -15.33 -9.99 3.52
N TYR A 193 -14.73 -8.92 4.05
CA TYR A 193 -13.29 -8.68 3.99
C TYR A 193 -12.50 -9.79 4.69
N ASP A 194 -13.01 -10.32 5.79
CA ASP A 194 -12.49 -11.51 6.47
C ASP A 194 -12.29 -12.70 5.52
N ARG A 195 -13.31 -13.02 4.71
CA ARG A 195 -13.25 -14.09 3.71
C ARG A 195 -12.23 -13.78 2.62
N HIS A 196 -12.14 -12.53 2.17
CA HIS A 196 -11.17 -12.13 1.16
C HIS A 196 -9.74 -12.26 1.66
N ILE A 197 -9.46 -11.81 2.88
CA ILE A 197 -8.15 -11.93 3.51
C ILE A 197 -7.80 -13.40 3.81
N ALA A 198 -8.75 -14.21 4.28
CA ALA A 198 -8.53 -15.65 4.45
C ALA A 198 -8.18 -16.33 3.12
N ALA A 199 -8.90 -16.00 2.04
CA ALA A 199 -8.61 -16.54 0.71
C ALA A 199 -7.24 -16.07 0.18
N LEU A 200 -6.85 -14.82 0.44
CA LEU A 200 -5.53 -14.30 0.10
C LEU A 200 -4.43 -15.06 0.85
N ASN A 201 -4.59 -15.29 2.16
CA ASN A 201 -3.60 -16.02 2.94
C ASN A 201 -3.45 -17.49 2.51
N VAL A 202 -4.54 -18.13 2.06
CA VAL A 202 -4.49 -19.46 1.45
C VAL A 202 -3.82 -19.40 0.07
N PHE A 203 -4.12 -18.38 -0.75
CA PHE A 203 -3.46 -18.20 -2.05
C PHE A 203 -1.93 -18.13 -1.91
N ARG A 204 -1.43 -17.54 -0.82
CA ARG A 204 0.01 -17.47 -0.52
C ARG A 204 0.68 -18.79 -0.19
N THR A 205 -0.06 -19.89 -0.05
CA THR A 205 0.52 -21.22 0.18
C THR A 205 0.81 -22.00 -1.11
N TYR A 206 0.52 -21.41 -2.28
CA TYR A 206 0.67 -22.07 -3.59
C TYR A 206 2.04 -22.70 -3.84
N THR A 207 3.11 -22.10 -3.31
CA THR A 207 4.50 -22.56 -3.46
C THR A 207 5.05 -23.26 -2.22
N LEU A 208 4.22 -23.47 -1.20
CA LEU A 208 4.63 -24.00 0.11
C LEU A 208 4.28 -25.49 0.27
N PRO A 209 4.90 -26.19 1.23
CA PRO A 209 4.49 -27.54 1.61
C PRO A 209 3.00 -27.62 2.01
N ALA A 210 2.37 -28.76 1.77
CA ALA A 210 0.94 -28.97 1.95
C ALA A 210 0.44 -28.77 3.40
N GLU A 211 1.33 -28.93 4.38
CA GLU A 211 1.07 -28.68 5.79
C GLU A 211 0.91 -27.18 6.14
N ILE A 212 1.38 -26.26 5.29
CA ILE A 212 1.21 -24.83 5.51
C ILE A 212 -0.10 -24.38 4.87
N ALA A 213 -1.14 -24.25 5.69
CA ALA A 213 -2.49 -23.93 5.24
C ALA A 213 -2.77 -22.43 5.06
N SER A 214 -1.94 -21.54 5.62
CA SER A 214 -2.13 -20.08 5.55
C SER A 214 -0.82 -19.33 5.72
N ALA A 215 -0.57 -18.33 4.87
CA ALA A 215 0.59 -17.46 4.96
C ALA A 215 0.25 -15.99 4.63
N GLU A 216 0.88 -15.04 5.34
CA GLU A 216 0.89 -13.64 4.93
C GLU A 216 2.11 -13.37 4.02
N ALA A 217 1.94 -12.48 3.04
CA ALA A 217 3.00 -12.11 2.12
C ALA A 217 3.49 -10.69 2.39
N TYR A 218 4.82 -10.55 2.38
CA TYR A 218 5.49 -9.28 2.59
C TYR A 218 6.58 -9.05 1.54
N ARG A 219 6.85 -7.78 1.27
CA ARG A 219 8.04 -7.36 0.52
C ARG A 219 8.92 -6.49 1.40
N LEU A 220 10.10 -7.01 1.72
CA LEU A 220 11.09 -6.35 2.56
C LEU A 220 12.04 -5.55 1.67
N ILE A 221 12.20 -4.27 1.97
CA ILE A 221 13.03 -3.34 1.19
C ILE A 221 13.93 -2.59 2.16
N VAL A 222 15.24 -2.80 2.03
CA VAL A 222 16.23 -2.03 2.79
C VAL A 222 16.28 -0.61 2.25
N ARG A 223 16.44 0.38 3.14
CA ARG A 223 16.56 1.80 2.77
C ARG A 223 17.50 2.06 1.60
N ASP A 224 18.67 1.43 1.60
CA ASP A 224 19.71 1.74 0.61
C ASP A 224 19.27 1.34 -0.81
N ALA A 225 18.45 0.31 -0.96
CA ALA A 225 17.85 -0.05 -2.25
C ALA A 225 16.90 1.05 -2.78
N LEU A 226 16.16 1.74 -1.89
CA LEU A 226 15.32 2.89 -2.26
C LEU A 226 16.15 4.13 -2.65
N ARG A 227 17.39 4.23 -2.18
CA ARG A 227 18.32 5.32 -2.57
C ARG A 227 18.99 5.05 -3.91
N GLU A 228 19.26 3.78 -4.21
CA GLU A 228 19.94 3.37 -5.43
C GLU A 228 19.03 3.43 -6.66
N ASP A 229 17.91 2.70 -6.64
CA ASP A 229 17.00 2.62 -7.79
C ASP A 229 15.56 2.32 -7.36
N PRO A 230 14.80 3.34 -6.92
CA PRO A 230 13.42 3.16 -6.48
C PRO A 230 12.48 2.69 -7.60
N LEU A 231 12.73 3.08 -8.86
CA LEU A 231 11.88 2.69 -9.99
C LEU A 231 12.01 1.20 -10.30
N ARG A 232 13.23 0.65 -10.20
CA ARG A 232 13.43 -0.79 -10.34
C ARG A 232 12.65 -1.59 -9.30
N LEU A 233 12.54 -1.11 -8.06
CA LEU A 233 11.78 -1.79 -7.01
C LEU A 233 10.28 -1.89 -7.32
N MET A 234 9.74 -0.95 -8.11
CA MET A 234 8.33 -0.93 -8.50
C MET A 234 8.02 -1.82 -9.70
N GLN A 235 9.02 -2.31 -10.44
CA GLN A 235 8.80 -3.19 -11.58
C GLN A 235 8.46 -4.62 -11.11
N PRO A 236 7.51 -5.33 -11.73
CA PRO A 236 7.37 -6.76 -11.53
C PRO A 236 8.58 -7.49 -12.16
N GLY A 237 9.20 -8.45 -11.46
CA GLY A 237 10.30 -9.22 -12.07
C GLY A 237 11.34 -9.82 -11.13
N PRO A 238 12.33 -10.55 -11.67
CA PRO A 238 13.39 -11.23 -10.93
C PRO A 238 14.51 -10.29 -10.44
N GLY A 239 14.41 -8.99 -10.71
CA GLY A 239 15.42 -7.99 -10.35
C GLY A 239 15.48 -7.64 -8.85
N HIS A 240 14.84 -8.44 -7.99
CA HIS A 240 14.51 -8.13 -6.59
C HIS A 240 15.22 -9.01 -5.56
N GLN A 241 15.91 -10.07 -5.98
CA GLN A 241 16.86 -10.77 -5.11
C GLN A 241 18.18 -10.00 -5.10
N GLU A 242 18.82 -9.91 -3.92
CA GLU A 242 19.87 -8.95 -3.60
C GLU A 242 20.91 -8.71 -4.72
N PRO A 243 21.37 -7.45 -4.90
CA PRO A 243 22.45 -7.16 -5.83
C PRO A 243 23.77 -7.69 -5.29
N GLN A 244 24.08 -8.96 -5.54
CA GLN A 244 25.48 -9.31 -5.77
C GLN A 244 25.87 -8.72 -7.13
N ALA A 245 26.48 -7.54 -7.04
CA ALA A 245 27.21 -6.84 -8.10
C ALA A 245 26.40 -6.36 -9.31
N ILE A 246 25.86 -5.13 -9.24
CA ILE A 246 25.80 -4.26 -10.43
C ILE A 246 26.24 -2.85 -10.04
N THR A 247 27.37 -2.47 -10.65
CA THR A 247 28.07 -1.19 -10.53
C THR A 247 27.25 -0.02 -11.12
N ARG A 248 27.19 1.09 -10.35
CA ARG A 248 27.02 2.51 -10.73
C ARG A 248 26.21 2.85 -12.00
N ILE A 249 25.07 3.52 -11.80
CA ILE A 249 24.74 4.74 -12.55
C ILE A 249 24.43 5.83 -11.52
N ALA A 250 25.31 6.83 -11.45
CA ALA A 250 25.15 7.98 -10.60
C ALA A 250 24.25 9.04 -11.25
N ALA A 251 23.49 9.72 -10.40
CA ALA A 251 22.78 10.99 -10.62
C ALA A 251 21.52 10.94 -11.51
N LEU A 252 20.37 10.70 -10.87
CA LEU A 252 19.10 11.26 -11.30
C LEU A 252 18.52 12.17 -10.19
N PRO A 253 17.89 13.30 -10.54
CA PRO A 253 17.22 14.21 -9.60
C PRO A 253 16.05 13.53 -8.86
N PRO A 254 15.50 14.13 -7.78
CA PRO A 254 14.45 13.52 -6.96
C PRO A 254 13.28 13.02 -7.80
N LEU A 255 12.58 11.99 -7.31
CA LEU A 255 11.40 11.34 -7.91
C LEU A 255 10.30 12.36 -8.29
N SER A 256 10.51 13.08 -9.38
CA SER A 256 9.50 13.75 -10.16
C SER A 256 9.24 12.85 -11.37
N CYS A 257 7.97 12.48 -11.57
CA CYS A 257 7.44 11.54 -12.56
C CYS A 257 7.55 10.06 -12.10
N VAL A 258 6.52 9.22 -11.97
CA VAL A 258 5.16 9.18 -12.53
C VAL A 258 4.25 8.41 -11.56
N ALA A 259 3.17 9.06 -11.08
CA ALA A 259 1.97 8.36 -10.62
C ALA A 259 0.81 8.87 -11.49
N ALA A 260 0.72 8.39 -12.73
CA ALA A 260 -0.47 8.53 -13.54
C ALA A 260 -1.51 7.50 -13.05
N CYS A 261 -2.03 7.72 -11.85
CA CYS A 261 -3.26 7.13 -11.38
C CYS A 261 -4.12 8.28 -10.82
N GLY A 262 -5.00 8.79 -11.67
CA GLY A 262 -6.22 9.47 -11.21
C GLY A 262 -6.15 10.91 -10.72
N MET A 263 -5.10 11.68 -11.01
CA MET A 263 -5.07 13.13 -10.69
C MET A 263 -4.87 14.01 -11.92
N ASP A 264 -5.54 15.16 -11.90
CA ASP A 264 -5.65 16.17 -12.94
C ASP A 264 -4.29 16.57 -13.56
N ILE A 265 -4.04 16.06 -14.77
CA ILE A 265 -2.81 16.28 -15.57
C ILE A 265 -2.57 17.78 -15.82
N GLY A 266 -3.62 18.62 -15.78
CA GLY A 266 -3.51 20.07 -16.01
C GLY A 266 -2.61 20.76 -14.99
N ARG A 267 -2.68 20.39 -13.70
CA ARG A 267 -1.86 21.01 -12.64
C ARG A 267 -0.39 20.56 -12.66
N LEU A 268 -0.12 19.36 -13.21
CA LEU A 268 1.24 18.84 -13.36
C LEU A 268 2.00 19.61 -14.46
N LEU A 269 1.31 20.03 -15.51
CA LEU A 269 1.91 20.80 -16.61
C LEU A 269 2.22 22.24 -16.20
N ASP A 270 1.39 22.87 -15.38
CA ASP A 270 1.63 24.23 -14.88
C ASP A 270 2.82 24.30 -13.88
N ALA A 271 3.10 23.19 -13.19
CA ALA A 271 4.24 23.08 -12.27
C ALA A 271 5.58 22.75 -12.97
N LEU A 272 5.54 22.32 -14.23
CA LEU A 272 6.69 21.81 -14.98
C LEU A 272 7.00 22.65 -16.23
N ASN A 273 7.32 23.96 -16.11
CA ASN A 273 8.52 24.57 -16.73
C ASN A 273 8.63 26.11 -16.60
N PRO A 274 9.87 26.68 -16.60
CA PRO A 274 10.53 26.98 -17.87
C PRO A 274 12.03 26.67 -17.87
N GLN A 275 12.39 25.51 -18.38
CA GLN A 275 13.58 25.34 -19.22
C GLN A 275 13.10 25.00 -20.62
N PRO A 276 13.72 25.56 -21.68
CA PRO A 276 13.27 25.35 -23.05
C PRO A 276 13.46 23.89 -23.44
N VAL A 277 12.36 23.14 -23.44
CA VAL A 277 12.27 21.80 -24.03
C VAL A 277 12.57 21.94 -25.52
N SER A 278 13.48 21.13 -26.06
CA SER A 278 13.79 21.21 -27.49
C SER A 278 12.55 20.86 -28.31
N GLU A 279 12.41 21.43 -29.52
CA GLU A 279 11.29 21.12 -30.42
C GLU A 279 11.13 19.60 -30.66
N SER A 280 12.25 18.86 -30.63
CA SER A 280 12.26 17.40 -30.74
C SER A 280 11.67 16.67 -29.53
N GLU A 281 11.86 17.19 -28.31
CA GLU A 281 11.25 16.63 -27.10
C GLU A 281 9.76 16.99 -27.01
N MET A 282 9.41 18.22 -27.40
CA MET A 282 8.01 18.67 -27.53
C MET A 282 7.23 17.76 -28.49
N ALA A 283 7.78 17.46 -29.67
CA ALA A 283 7.16 16.58 -30.64
C ALA A 283 7.00 15.13 -30.14
N ARG A 284 7.99 14.62 -29.37
CA ARG A 284 7.91 13.30 -28.73
C ARG A 284 6.82 13.26 -27.67
N LEU A 285 6.71 14.30 -26.84
CA LEU A 285 5.68 14.39 -25.80
C LEU A 285 4.28 14.51 -26.39
N GLN A 286 4.11 15.28 -27.47
CA GLN A 286 2.83 15.35 -28.20
C GLN A 286 2.42 13.99 -28.77
N THR A 287 3.36 13.27 -29.40
CA THR A 287 3.11 11.93 -29.94
C THR A 287 2.71 10.95 -28.82
N ALA A 288 3.39 11.00 -27.67
CA ALA A 288 3.06 10.16 -26.52
C ALA A 288 1.68 10.49 -25.93
N LEU A 289 1.31 11.78 -25.87
CA LEU A 289 0.01 12.24 -25.40
C LEU A 289 -1.12 11.77 -26.31
N GLU A 290 -0.94 11.85 -27.64
CA GLU A 290 -1.90 11.35 -28.63
C GLU A 290 -2.09 9.84 -28.51
N GLN A 291 -1.00 9.09 -28.30
CA GLN A 291 -1.04 7.64 -28.15
C GLN A 291 -1.79 7.22 -26.88
N VAL A 292 -1.54 7.88 -25.75
CA VAL A 292 -2.26 7.64 -24.48
C VAL A 292 -3.73 8.05 -24.59
N SER A 293 -4.03 9.16 -25.28
CA SER A 293 -5.41 9.61 -25.52
C SER A 293 -6.19 8.63 -26.40
N GLY A 294 -5.54 8.03 -27.41
CA GLY A 294 -6.11 6.98 -28.23
C GLY A 294 -6.43 5.70 -27.43
N GLN A 295 -5.51 5.27 -26.56
CA GLN A 295 -5.74 4.14 -25.66
C GLN A 295 -6.88 4.39 -24.66
N LEU A 296 -7.03 5.62 -24.17
CA LEU A 296 -8.14 6.02 -23.31
C LEU A 296 -9.49 5.89 -24.04
N GLU A 297 -9.54 6.26 -25.32
CA GLU A 297 -10.76 6.18 -26.12
C GLU A 297 -11.12 4.72 -26.49
N GLU A 298 -10.12 3.87 -26.76
CA GLU A 298 -10.34 2.41 -26.89
C GLU A 298 -10.88 1.78 -25.60
N LEU A 299 -10.35 2.19 -24.44
CA LEU A 299 -10.83 1.72 -23.13
C LEU A 299 -12.27 2.16 -22.84
N ARG A 300 -12.68 3.36 -23.31
CA ARG A 300 -14.07 3.84 -23.23
C ARG A 300 -15.03 3.05 -24.10
N GLN A 301 -14.57 2.52 -25.22
CA GLN A 301 -15.36 1.73 -26.17
C GLN A 301 -15.36 0.23 -25.86
N SER A 302 -14.47 -0.23 -24.98
CA SER A 302 -14.40 -1.62 -24.52
C SER A 302 -15.69 -2.09 -23.85
N THR A 303 -16.18 -3.28 -24.19
CA THR A 303 -17.37 -3.89 -23.56
C THR A 303 -17.05 -4.69 -22.29
N SER A 304 -15.79 -4.68 -21.85
CA SER A 304 -15.36 -5.37 -20.63
C SER A 304 -15.94 -4.72 -19.36
N TRP A 305 -16.65 -5.52 -18.56
CA TRP A 305 -17.33 -5.05 -17.34
C TRP A 305 -16.36 -4.58 -16.25
N ARG A 306 -15.12 -5.08 -16.24
CA ARG A 306 -14.05 -4.69 -15.29
C ARG A 306 -13.50 -3.28 -15.53
N ILE A 307 -13.64 -2.74 -16.74
CA ILE A 307 -13.08 -1.43 -17.13
C ILE A 307 -14.17 -0.36 -17.17
N THR A 308 -15.40 -0.72 -17.57
CA THR A 308 -16.45 0.27 -17.86
C THR A 308 -17.38 0.62 -16.69
N ALA A 309 -17.40 -0.12 -15.58
CA ALA A 309 -18.28 0.19 -14.44
C ALA A 309 -17.90 1.51 -13.72
N PRO A 310 -16.61 1.80 -13.43
CA PRO A 310 -16.22 3.08 -12.81
C PRO A 310 -16.43 4.27 -13.75
N LEU A 311 -16.18 4.09 -15.06
CA LEU A 311 -16.34 5.12 -16.08
C LEU A 311 -17.81 5.48 -16.33
N ARG A 312 -18.74 4.50 -16.30
CA ARG A 312 -20.18 4.77 -16.42
C ARG A 312 -20.74 5.55 -15.22
N TRP A 313 -20.23 5.28 -14.02
CA TRP A 313 -20.61 6.00 -12.80
C TRP A 313 -20.14 7.48 -12.82
N LEU A 314 -18.93 7.75 -13.31
CA LEU A 314 -18.41 9.11 -13.51
C LEU A 314 -19.21 9.91 -14.54
N VAL A 315 -19.59 9.29 -15.66
CA VAL A 315 -20.39 9.95 -16.71
C VAL A 315 -21.83 10.23 -16.23
N SER A 316 -22.42 9.37 -15.40
CA SER A 316 -23.75 9.65 -14.84
C SER A 316 -23.71 10.79 -13.81
N HIS A 317 -22.65 10.88 -13.00
CA HIS A 317 -22.48 11.98 -12.03
C HIS A 317 -22.21 13.34 -12.69
N ALA A 318 -21.37 13.38 -13.74
CA ALA A 318 -21.09 14.61 -14.47
C ALA A 318 -22.34 15.19 -15.18
N ARG A 319 -23.23 14.32 -15.67
CA ARG A 319 -24.52 14.74 -16.28
C ARG A 319 -25.53 15.26 -15.27
N THR A 320 -25.48 14.79 -14.02
CA THR A 320 -26.37 15.27 -12.96
C THR A 320 -25.93 16.65 -12.45
N MET A 321 -24.63 16.92 -12.35
CA MET A 321 -24.12 18.24 -11.95
C MET A 321 -24.32 19.33 -13.01
N LEU A 322 -24.24 18.99 -14.30
CA LEU A 322 -24.49 19.95 -15.39
C LEU A 322 -25.97 20.33 -15.55
N ARG A 323 -26.91 19.53 -14.99
CA ARG A 323 -28.35 19.84 -15.00
C ARG A 323 -28.81 20.67 -13.79
N SER A 324 -27.99 20.80 -12.74
CA SER A 324 -28.29 21.64 -11.58
C SER A 324 -27.77 23.08 -11.71
N GLN A 325 -27.15 23.43 -12.84
CA GLN A 325 -26.67 24.79 -13.15
C GLN A 325 -27.34 25.38 -14.41
N ALA A 326 -28.45 24.81 -14.87
CA ALA A 326 -29.27 25.31 -15.97
C ALA A 326 -30.69 25.64 -15.48
#